data_AF-A0A212KCA2-F1
#
_entry.id   AF-A0A212KCA2-F1
#
_cell.length_a   1.000
_cell.length_b   1.000
_cell.length_c   1.000
_cell.angle_alpha   90.00
_cell.angle_beta   90.00
_cell.angle_gamma   90.00
#
_symmetry.space_group_name_H-M   'P 1'
#
loop_
_entity.id
_entity.type
_entity.pdbx_description
1 polymer ?
#
loop_
_entity_poly.entity_id
_entity_poly.type
_entity_poly.pdbx_seq_one_letter_code
_entity_poly.pdbx_strand_id
1 'polypeptide(L)'
;MRNELNFWVVGGDMRQAKLAELLADDGHTVHTYALERTPNLSGVLPAESLEEAALADCVILPLPVEGEGSLLNCPLSAGRHPLYKVLSAFRSGQVICAGRVSQVAETLAAERGLTLHDYFQREEFAIANAVPTALAE
;
A
#
# COMPACT_ATOMS: atom_id res chain seq x y z
N MET A 1 -20.85 -5.76 -12.77
CA MET A 1 -19.90 -6.88 -12.62
C MET A 1 -18.61 -6.28 -12.11
N ARG A 2 -18.26 -6.48 -10.83
CA ARG A 2 -16.89 -6.20 -10.40
C ARG A 2 -16.05 -7.38 -10.88
N ASN A 3 -15.03 -7.12 -11.69
CA ASN A 3 -14.06 -8.17 -12.00
C ASN A 3 -13.34 -8.50 -10.70
N GLU A 4 -13.22 -9.79 -10.42
CA GLU A 4 -12.29 -10.27 -9.38
C GLU A 4 -10.88 -9.81 -9.77
N LEU A 5 -10.16 -9.27 -8.80
CA LEU A 5 -8.79 -8.78 -8.94
C LEU A 5 -7.96 -9.40 -7.83
N ASN A 6 -6.66 -9.53 -8.06
CA ASN A 6 -5.70 -10.01 -7.07
C ASN A 6 -4.99 -8.82 -6.40
N PHE A 7 -5.29 -8.60 -5.13
CA PHE A 7 -4.69 -7.56 -4.31
C PHE A 7 -3.65 -8.10 -3.34
N TRP A 8 -2.58 -7.33 -3.13
CA TRP A 8 -1.60 -7.59 -2.08
C TRP A 8 -1.52 -6.40 -1.13
N VAL A 9 -1.86 -6.60 0.13
CA VAL A 9 -1.70 -5.60 1.19
C VAL A 9 -0.45 -5.92 1.99
N VAL A 10 0.57 -5.06 1.89
CA VAL A 10 1.93 -5.37 2.34
C VAL A 10 2.35 -4.38 3.43
N GLY A 11 2.36 -4.85 4.68
CA GLY A 11 2.66 -4.05 5.86
C GLY A 11 1.52 -3.14 6.30
N GLY A 12 1.85 -2.16 7.16
CA GLY A 12 0.92 -1.19 7.69
C GLY A 12 0.38 -1.48 9.08
N ASP A 13 -0.66 -0.72 9.41
CA ASP A 13 -1.37 -0.76 10.68
C ASP A 13 -2.79 -1.31 10.48
N MET A 14 -3.66 -1.12 11.48
CA MET A 14 -5.03 -1.64 11.46
C MET A 14 -5.85 -1.11 10.28
N ARG A 15 -5.49 0.04 9.69
CA ARG A 15 -6.14 0.57 8.49
C ARG A 15 -5.87 -0.31 7.29
N GLN A 16 -4.65 -0.79 7.10
CA GLN A 16 -4.30 -1.74 6.02
C GLN A 16 -4.98 -3.09 6.24
N ALA A 17 -4.99 -3.58 7.48
CA ALA A 17 -5.73 -4.78 7.83
C ALA A 17 -7.23 -4.67 7.49
N LYS A 18 -7.89 -3.57 7.88
CA LYS A 18 -9.31 -3.37 7.57
C LYS A 18 -9.57 -3.21 6.07
N LEU A 19 -8.67 -2.54 5.35
CA LEU A 19 -8.74 -2.43 3.90
C LEU A 19 -8.69 -3.81 3.23
N ALA A 20 -7.83 -4.71 3.71
CA ALA A 20 -7.73 -6.07 3.18
C ALA A 20 -9.06 -6.83 3.32
N GLU A 21 -9.72 -6.74 4.48
CA GLU A 21 -11.05 -7.35 4.68
C GLU A 21 -12.11 -6.74 3.76
N LEU A 22 -12.15 -5.41 3.62
CA LEU A 22 -13.13 -4.75 2.76
C LEU A 22 -12.97 -5.15 1.28
N LEU A 23 -11.72 -5.32 0.82
CA LEU A 23 -11.44 -5.81 -0.53
C LEU A 23 -11.88 -7.28 -0.70
N ALA A 24 -11.70 -8.11 0.31
CA ALA A 24 -12.15 -9.50 0.29
C ALA A 24 -13.69 -9.59 0.31
N ASP A 25 -14.35 -8.79 1.16
CA ASP A 25 -15.81 -8.67 1.24
C ASP A 25 -16.41 -8.17 -0.09
N ASP A 26 -15.66 -7.35 -0.84
CA ASP A 26 -16.01 -6.88 -2.18
C ASP A 26 -15.87 -7.96 -3.28
N GLY A 27 -15.38 -9.16 -2.93
CA GLY A 27 -15.26 -10.33 -3.79
C GLY A 27 -13.92 -10.43 -4.54
N HIS A 28 -12.87 -9.78 -4.03
CA HIS A 28 -11.52 -9.86 -4.59
C HIS A 28 -10.67 -10.91 -3.89
N THR A 29 -9.68 -11.46 -4.59
CA THR A 29 -8.64 -12.28 -3.95
C THR A 29 -7.64 -11.33 -3.29
N VAL A 30 -7.47 -11.46 -1.97
CA VAL A 30 -6.62 -10.54 -1.18
C VAL A 30 -5.57 -11.33 -0.42
N HIS A 31 -4.30 -11.02 -0.67
CA HIS A 31 -3.17 -11.53 0.09
C HIS A 31 -2.65 -10.46 1.04
N THR A 32 -2.18 -10.87 2.22
CA THR A 32 -1.58 -9.97 3.21
C THR A 32 -0.18 -10.42 3.57
N TYR A 33 0.75 -9.48 3.68
CA TYR A 33 2.12 -9.72 4.15
C TYR A 33 2.49 -8.73 5.26
N ALA A 34 3.29 -9.15 6.25
CA ALA A 34 3.75 -8.31 7.36
C ALA A 34 2.61 -7.68 8.21
N LEU A 35 1.50 -8.41 8.36
CA LEU A 35 0.31 -8.05 9.17
C LEU A 35 -0.04 -9.14 10.20
N GLU A 36 0.88 -10.05 10.50
CA GLU A 36 0.65 -11.30 11.25
C GLU A 36 0.23 -11.11 12.71
N ARG A 37 0.46 -9.93 13.30
CA ARG A 37 -0.03 -9.62 14.67
C ARG A 37 -1.50 -9.22 14.69
N THR A 38 -2.16 -9.16 13.53
CA THR A 38 -3.59 -8.86 13.44
C THR A 38 -4.39 -10.14 13.64
N PRO A 39 -5.23 -10.23 14.68
CA PRO A 39 -6.04 -11.42 14.90
C PRO A 39 -7.18 -11.50 13.87
N ASN A 40 -7.35 -12.69 13.27
CA ASN A 40 -8.56 -13.13 12.58
C ASN A 40 -9.07 -12.21 11.46
N LEU A 41 -8.22 -11.85 10.50
CA LEU A 41 -8.70 -11.19 9.29
C LEU A 41 -9.55 -12.16 8.46
N SER A 42 -10.81 -11.79 8.22
CA SER A 42 -11.76 -12.63 7.49
C SER A 42 -11.56 -12.49 5.98
N GLY A 43 -11.61 -13.61 5.25
CA GLY A 43 -11.62 -13.60 3.78
C GLY A 43 -10.28 -13.25 3.12
N VAL A 44 -9.21 -13.04 3.88
CA VAL A 44 -7.88 -12.71 3.35
C VAL A 44 -6.91 -13.89 3.47
N LEU A 45 -5.91 -13.91 2.60
CA LEU A 45 -4.89 -14.95 2.52
C LEU A 45 -3.56 -14.44 3.11
N PRO A 46 -3.19 -14.81 4.35
CA PRO A 46 -1.89 -14.44 4.89
C PRO A 46 -0.77 -15.17 4.12
N ALA A 47 0.24 -14.43 3.69
CA ALA A 47 1.39 -14.93 2.97
C ALA A 47 2.67 -14.83 3.82
N GLU A 48 3.49 -15.89 3.80
CA GLU A 48 4.78 -15.92 4.50
C GLU A 48 5.92 -15.28 3.67
N SER A 49 5.73 -15.14 2.37
CA SER A 49 6.69 -14.55 1.43
C SER A 49 5.98 -13.63 0.42
N LEU A 50 6.76 -12.85 -0.33
CA LEU A 50 6.27 -11.96 -1.39
C LEU A 50 6.42 -12.58 -2.79
N GLU A 51 6.72 -13.87 -2.91
CA GLU A 51 7.04 -14.51 -4.20
C GLU A 51 5.88 -14.41 -5.21
N GLU A 52 4.65 -14.51 -4.73
CA GLU A 52 3.43 -14.41 -5.53
C GLU A 52 2.97 -12.96 -5.73
N ALA A 53 3.57 -11.98 -5.04
CA ALA A 53 3.19 -10.58 -5.15
C ALA A 53 3.39 -10.02 -6.56
N ALA A 54 4.31 -10.59 -7.35
CA ALA A 54 4.50 -10.25 -8.75
C ALA A 54 3.30 -10.59 -9.64
N LEU A 55 2.38 -11.44 -9.19
CA LEU A 55 1.17 -11.80 -9.92
C LEU A 55 0.00 -10.85 -9.63
N ALA A 56 0.10 -10.04 -8.58
CA ALA A 56 -0.95 -9.11 -8.17
C ALA A 56 -1.32 -8.12 -9.30
N ASP A 57 -2.60 -7.79 -9.37
CA ASP A 57 -3.08 -6.68 -10.20
C ASP A 57 -2.77 -5.34 -9.53
N CYS A 58 -2.83 -5.31 -8.20
CA CYS A 58 -2.56 -4.12 -7.40
C CYS A 58 -1.88 -4.49 -6.07
N VAL A 59 -0.81 -3.76 -5.74
CA VAL A 59 -0.13 -3.84 -4.44
C VAL A 59 -0.41 -2.57 -3.65
N ILE A 60 -0.80 -2.73 -2.39
CA ILE A 60 -1.10 -1.65 -1.46
C ILE A 60 -0.06 -1.68 -0.35
N LEU A 61 0.82 -0.69 -0.39
CA LEU A 61 1.82 -0.37 0.61
C LEU A 61 1.23 0.56 1.69
N PRO A 62 1.88 0.71 2.85
CA PRO A 62 1.32 1.42 3.98
C PRO A 62 1.40 2.95 3.82
N LEU A 63 0.78 3.66 4.77
CA LEU A 63 0.82 5.11 4.91
C LEU A 63 1.31 5.50 6.32
N PRO A 64 2.52 6.08 6.46
CA PRO A 64 3.55 6.25 5.42
C PRO A 64 4.10 4.90 4.91
N VAL A 65 4.69 4.90 3.71
CA VAL A 65 5.30 3.70 3.09
C VAL A 65 6.53 3.21 3.87
N GLU A 66 7.33 4.16 4.36
CA GLU A 66 8.53 3.90 5.17
C GLU A 66 8.32 4.35 6.61
N GLY A 67 8.86 3.55 7.54
CA GLY A 67 9.09 3.94 8.92
C GLY A 67 10.55 4.41 9.12
N GLU A 68 11.10 4.16 10.30
CA GLU A 68 12.50 4.50 10.59
C GLU A 68 13.49 3.66 9.76
N GLY A 69 14.53 4.31 9.24
CA GLY A 69 15.67 3.62 8.61
C GLY A 69 15.37 2.92 7.28
N SER A 70 14.48 3.47 6.44
CA SER A 70 14.06 2.86 5.16
C SER A 70 13.50 1.44 5.27
N LEU A 71 12.89 1.15 6.41
CA LEU A 71 12.09 -0.05 6.60
C LEU A 71 10.65 0.23 6.16
N LEU A 72 10.00 -0.79 5.58
CA LEU A 72 8.56 -0.78 5.38
C LEU A 72 7.87 -0.48 6.72
N ASN A 73 6.90 0.43 6.70
CA ASN A 73 6.11 0.73 7.88
C ASN A 73 5.13 -0.41 8.19
N CYS A 74 5.49 -1.32 9.09
CA CYS A 74 4.68 -2.50 9.43
C CYS A 74 4.66 -2.77 10.94
N PRO A 75 4.02 -1.90 11.75
CA PRO A 75 3.94 -2.07 13.21
C PRO A 75 3.27 -3.39 13.64
N LEU A 76 2.46 -3.98 12.76
CA LEU A 76 1.77 -5.26 12.97
C LEU A 76 2.59 -6.49 12.54
N SER A 77 3.86 -6.28 12.17
CA SER A 77 4.81 -7.36 11.90
C SER A 77 5.74 -7.59 13.09
N ALA A 78 6.13 -8.84 13.30
CA ALA A 78 7.22 -9.22 14.20
C ALA A 78 8.60 -9.05 13.52
N GLY A 79 8.64 -9.12 12.20
CA GLY A 79 9.85 -8.94 11.39
C GLY A 79 10.15 -7.49 11.01
N ARG A 80 11.40 -7.25 10.63
CA ARG A 80 11.84 -6.00 9.96
C ARG A 80 11.94 -6.25 8.46
N HIS A 81 11.34 -5.36 7.67
CA HIS A 81 11.22 -5.54 6.22
C HIS A 81 11.87 -4.35 5.50
N PRO A 82 13.12 -4.46 5.04
CA PRO A 82 13.76 -3.38 4.29
C PRO A 82 13.00 -3.06 3.01
N LEU A 83 12.70 -1.78 2.76
CA LEU A 83 11.85 -1.40 1.65
C LEU A 83 12.41 -1.88 0.30
N TYR A 84 13.72 -1.78 0.08
CA TYR A 84 14.36 -2.24 -1.16
C TYR A 84 14.13 -3.74 -1.45
N LYS A 85 14.01 -4.56 -0.40
CA LYS A 85 13.77 -6.01 -0.51
C LYS A 85 12.30 -6.28 -0.81
N VAL A 86 11.39 -5.54 -0.17
CA VAL A 86 9.95 -5.60 -0.48
C VAL A 86 9.70 -5.23 -1.94
N LEU A 87 10.24 -4.11 -2.40
CA LEU A 87 10.10 -3.64 -3.79
C LEU A 87 10.73 -4.60 -4.80
N SER A 88 11.74 -5.40 -4.41
CA SER A 88 12.36 -6.37 -5.32
C SER A 88 11.45 -7.56 -5.69
N ALA A 89 10.35 -7.75 -4.96
CA ALA A 89 9.39 -8.82 -5.24
C ALA A 89 8.30 -8.42 -6.26
N PHE A 90 8.24 -7.15 -6.68
CA PHE A 90 7.21 -6.64 -7.57
C PHE A 90 7.67 -6.64 -9.03
N ARG A 91 6.72 -6.76 -9.96
CA ARG A 91 6.97 -6.66 -11.41
C ARG A 91 6.78 -5.22 -11.90
N SER A 92 7.55 -4.84 -12.92
CA SER A 92 7.30 -3.59 -13.64
C SER A 92 5.89 -3.57 -14.26
N GLY A 93 5.25 -2.41 -14.25
CA GLY A 93 3.89 -2.21 -14.76
C GLY A 93 2.76 -2.60 -13.79
N GLN A 94 3.06 -3.11 -12.59
CA GLN A 94 2.06 -3.24 -11.52
C GLN A 94 1.58 -1.88 -11.03
N VAL A 95 0.31 -1.83 -10.63
CA VAL A 95 -0.22 -0.71 -9.87
C VAL A 95 0.26 -0.87 -8.42
N ILE A 96 1.12 0.03 -7.97
CA ILE A 96 1.63 0.03 -6.59
C ILE A 96 1.16 1.30 -5.91
N CYS A 97 0.19 1.17 -5.00
CA CYS A 97 -0.37 2.26 -4.21
C CYS A 97 0.40 2.38 -2.90
N ALA A 98 0.87 3.56 -2.56
CA ALA A 98 1.62 3.82 -1.34
C ALA A 98 1.20 5.18 -0.75
N GLY A 99 1.46 5.41 0.54
CA GLY A 99 1.14 6.70 1.16
C GLY A 99 2.38 7.44 1.63
N ARG A 100 2.42 8.78 1.45
CA ARG A 100 3.56 9.64 1.87
C ARG A 100 4.87 9.09 1.36
N VAL A 101 4.97 8.95 0.05
CA VAL A 101 6.15 8.37 -0.60
C VAL A 101 7.30 9.35 -0.49
N SER A 102 8.42 8.90 0.08
CA SER A 102 9.64 9.71 0.18
C SER A 102 10.42 9.69 -1.13
N GLN A 103 11.29 10.68 -1.35
CA GLN A 103 12.20 10.67 -2.52
C GLN A 103 13.09 9.41 -2.57
N VAL A 104 13.44 8.86 -1.40
CA VAL A 104 14.24 7.63 -1.28
C VAL A 104 13.43 6.44 -1.77
N ALA A 105 12.17 6.29 -1.32
CA ALA A 105 11.26 5.25 -1.79
C ALA A 105 11.00 5.35 -3.30
N GLU A 106 10.77 6.57 -3.81
CA GLU A 106 10.62 6.80 -5.26
C GLU A 106 11.86 6.35 -6.04
N THR A 107 13.05 6.69 -5.56
CA THR A 107 14.31 6.31 -6.22
C THR A 107 14.49 4.79 -6.24
N LEU A 108 14.27 4.13 -5.09
CA LEU A 108 14.37 2.67 -4.98
C LEU A 108 13.38 1.93 -5.90
N ALA A 109 12.19 2.50 -6.08
CA ALA A 109 11.17 1.99 -7.00
C ALA A 109 11.57 2.24 -8.47
N ALA A 110 12.02 3.45 -8.80
CA ALA A 110 12.42 3.84 -10.15
C ALA A 110 13.61 3.00 -10.66
N GLU A 111 14.59 2.70 -9.81
CA GLU A 111 15.71 1.79 -10.13
C GLU A 111 15.25 0.39 -10.57
N ARG A 112 14.03 -0.02 -10.18
CA ARG A 112 13.42 -1.30 -10.51
C ARG A 112 12.37 -1.19 -11.63
N GLY A 113 12.20 0.00 -12.21
CA GLY A 113 11.14 0.25 -13.20
C GLY A 113 9.75 0.16 -12.60
N LEU A 114 9.60 0.44 -11.30
CA LEU A 114 8.33 0.51 -10.59
C LEU A 114 7.86 1.96 -10.50
N THR A 115 6.55 2.16 -10.51
CA THR A 115 5.92 3.46 -10.27
C THR A 115 5.08 3.36 -9.01
N LEU A 116 5.39 4.19 -8.01
CA LEU A 116 4.60 4.30 -6.79
C LEU A 116 3.54 5.39 -6.96
N HIS A 117 2.28 5.04 -6.75
CA HIS A 117 1.17 5.97 -6.75
C HIS A 117 0.92 6.44 -5.31
N ASP A 118 1.36 7.67 -5.00
CA ASP A 118 1.08 8.28 -3.70
C ASP A 118 -0.40 8.67 -3.60
N TYR A 119 -1.18 7.85 -2.89
CA TYR A 119 -2.61 8.13 -2.68
C TYR A 119 -2.85 9.18 -1.59
N PHE A 120 -1.84 9.52 -0.78
CA PHE A 120 -1.98 10.57 0.25
C PHE A 120 -1.98 11.97 -0.38
N GLN A 121 -1.13 12.21 -1.38
CA GLN A 121 -1.12 13.51 -2.09
C GLN A 121 -2.45 13.83 -2.80
N ARG A 122 -3.31 12.84 -3.03
CA ARG A 122 -4.62 13.02 -3.66
C ARG A 122 -5.72 13.49 -2.70
N GLU A 123 -5.62 13.22 -1.39
CA GLU A 123 -6.62 13.69 -0.41
C GLU A 123 -6.43 15.17 -0.04
N GLU A 124 -5.18 15.67 -0.07
CA GLU A 124 -4.85 17.02 0.42
C GLU A 124 -4.98 18.11 -0.65
N PHE A 125 -5.00 17.72 -1.94
CA PHE A 125 -5.24 18.66 -3.04
C PHE A 125 -6.73 18.91 -3.34
N ALA A 126 -7.67 18.26 -2.64
CA ALA A 126 -9.11 18.49 -2.80
C ALA A 126 -9.72 19.52 -1.83
N ILE A 127 -8.99 19.98 -0.80
CA ILE A 127 -9.46 20.99 0.17
C ILE A 127 -8.64 22.29 0.09
N ALA A 128 -8.11 22.62 -1.10
CA ALA A 128 -7.27 23.82 -1.27
C ALA A 128 -7.82 24.90 -2.21
N ASN A 129 -9.05 24.83 -2.74
CA ASN A 129 -9.60 25.91 -3.59
C ASN A 129 -11.15 26.00 -3.61
N ALA A 130 -11.81 26.17 -2.46
CA ALA A 130 -13.23 26.56 -2.47
C ALA A 130 -13.70 27.30 -1.20
N VAL A 131 -13.05 28.43 -0.89
CA VAL A 131 -13.82 29.59 -0.42
C VAL A 131 -13.37 30.78 -1.26
N PRO A 132 -14.12 31.19 -2.30
CA PRO A 132 -13.85 32.46 -2.94
C PRO A 132 -14.05 33.57 -1.91
N THR A 133 -13.03 34.43 -1.81
CA THR A 133 -13.11 35.76 -1.22
C THR A 133 -14.35 36.47 -1.77
N ALA A 134 -15.44 36.47 -1.00
CA ALA A 134 -16.58 37.30 -1.30
C ALA A 134 -16.25 38.73 -0.86
N LEU A 135 -15.99 39.59 -1.87
CA LEU A 135 -16.30 41.02 -1.95
C LEU A 135 -15.55 41.90 -0.92
N ALA A 136 -14.56 42.74 -1.27
CA ALA A 136 -14.64 43.87 -2.19
C ALA A 136 -15.98 44.59 -2.12
N GLU A 137 -16.21 45.35 -1.04
CA GLU A 137 -16.50 46.80 -1.01
C GLU A 137 -16.45 47.33 0.43
#